data_AF-A0A2V8T224-F1
#
_entry.id   AF-A0A2V8T224-F1
#
_cell.length_a   1.000
_cell.length_b   1.000
_cell.length_c   1.000
_cell.angle_alpha   90.00
_cell.angle_beta   90.00
_cell.angle_gamma   90.00
#
_symmetry.space_group_name_H-M   'P 1'
#
loop_
_entity.id
_entity.type
_entity.pdbx_description
1 polymer ?
#
loop_
_entity_poly.entity_id
_entity_poly.type
_entity_poly.pdbx_seq_one_letter_code
_entity_poly.pdbx_strand_id
1 'polypeptide(L)'
;MKSLLLIIVLAAATGAQSPDRWKGLVIDESTPENTIAILGKPEADKTDSFRVYKIEDWFTKSIREKKWRRLEYKNVEGFDKVILAFDTKLVFIELNPKKLDPDVLENAYGVPFTATFDKFERALNPGNVGRDSGRVQSYPVFYYLYAKAPKSILLAGVGNSSIGSLLGAKAINDDVGYPGKVAYLQIISRTLENRDGIETLK
;
A
#
# COMPACT_ATOMS: atom_id res chain seq x y z
N MET A 1 -36.06 -10.65 -42.05
CA MET A 1 -35.56 -9.88 -40.88
C MET A 1 -34.22 -10.49 -40.48
N LYS A 2 -33.11 -9.78 -40.69
CA LYS A 2 -31.76 -10.25 -40.37
C LYS A 2 -31.36 -9.67 -39.01
N SER A 3 -31.25 -10.52 -38.00
CA SER A 3 -30.75 -10.13 -36.67
C SER A 3 -29.24 -9.90 -36.74
N LEU A 4 -28.81 -8.67 -36.49
CA LEU A 4 -27.40 -8.31 -36.37
C LEU A 4 -26.96 -8.62 -34.93
N LEU A 5 -26.17 -9.68 -34.76
CA LEU A 5 -25.57 -10.03 -33.47
C LEU A 5 -24.30 -9.19 -33.30
N LEU A 6 -24.35 -8.20 -32.40
CA LEU A 6 -23.19 -7.39 -32.04
C LEU A 6 -22.37 -8.15 -30.98
N ILE A 7 -21.24 -8.71 -31.38
CA ILE A 7 -20.28 -9.32 -30.46
C ILE A 7 -19.39 -8.18 -29.93
N ILE A 8 -19.62 -7.76 -28.69
CA ILE A 8 -18.70 -6.87 -27.96
C ILE A 8 -17.55 -7.74 -27.47
N VAL A 9 -16.39 -7.62 -28.10
CA VAL A 9 -15.14 -8.17 -27.59
C VAL A 9 -14.64 -7.23 -26.49
N LEU A 10 -14.84 -7.59 -25.22
CA LEU A 10 -14.10 -6.97 -24.12
C LEU A 10 -12.67 -7.50 -24.16
N ALA A 11 -11.75 -6.71 -24.72
CA ALA A 11 -10.32 -6.93 -24.54
C ALA A 11 -9.98 -6.67 -23.06
N ALA A 12 -9.79 -7.73 -22.28
CA ALA A 12 -9.18 -7.65 -20.97
C ALA A 12 -7.69 -7.34 -21.16
N ALA A 13 -7.36 -6.07 -21.35
CA ALA A 13 -5.98 -5.63 -21.18
C ALA A 13 -5.61 -5.88 -19.71
N THR A 14 -4.78 -6.88 -19.46
CA THR A 14 -4.09 -7.08 -18.17
C THR A 14 -3.02 -6.01 -18.01
N GLY A 15 -3.42 -4.75 -18.08
CA GLY A 15 -2.57 -3.60 -17.79
C GLY A 15 -2.28 -3.54 -16.29
N ALA A 16 -1.14 -2.93 -15.94
CA ALA A 16 -0.83 -2.62 -14.55
C ALA A 16 -2.02 -1.90 -13.90
N GLN A 17 -2.35 -2.31 -12.68
CA GLN A 17 -3.39 -1.66 -11.88
C GLN A 17 -2.94 -0.23 -11.58
N SER A 18 -3.83 0.75 -11.77
CA SER A 18 -3.48 2.14 -11.44
C SER A 18 -3.13 2.24 -9.94
N PRO A 19 -2.08 2.99 -9.56
CA PRO A 19 -1.62 3.13 -8.17
C PRO A 19 -2.66 3.67 -7.17
N ASP A 20 -3.73 4.28 -7.66
CA ASP A 20 -4.82 4.89 -6.91
C ASP A 20 -6.11 4.04 -6.94
N ARG A 21 -6.03 2.78 -7.40
CA ARG A 21 -7.20 1.92 -7.61
C ARG A 21 -7.05 0.55 -6.99
N TRP A 22 -8.18 -0.09 -6.67
CA TRP A 22 -8.27 -1.52 -6.34
C TRP A 22 -9.70 -2.04 -6.56
N LYS A 23 -9.87 -3.15 -7.30
CA LYS A 23 -11.19 -3.73 -7.67
C LYS A 23 -12.21 -2.70 -8.18
N GLY A 24 -11.77 -1.74 -8.98
CA GLY A 24 -12.63 -0.67 -9.52
C GLY A 24 -12.91 0.49 -8.55
N LEU A 25 -12.52 0.37 -7.27
CA LEU A 25 -12.51 1.47 -6.32
C LEU A 25 -11.33 2.40 -6.63
N VAL A 26 -11.54 3.69 -6.42
CA VAL A 26 -10.61 4.75 -6.79
C VAL A 26 -10.49 5.75 -5.65
N ILE A 27 -9.26 6.03 -5.23
CA ILE A 27 -8.93 7.07 -4.24
C ILE A 27 -9.49 8.43 -4.70
N ASP A 28 -10.04 9.20 -3.76
CA ASP A 28 -10.64 10.53 -3.93
C ASP A 28 -11.86 10.58 -4.87
N GLU A 29 -12.40 9.42 -5.27
CA GLU A 29 -13.54 9.31 -6.20
C GLU A 29 -14.64 8.37 -5.67
N SER A 30 -14.28 7.18 -5.16
CA SER A 30 -15.26 6.19 -4.68
C SER A 30 -15.91 6.59 -3.35
N THR A 31 -17.20 6.29 -3.21
CA THR A 31 -17.96 6.51 -1.97
C THR A 31 -18.12 5.20 -1.19
N PRO A 32 -18.54 5.25 0.09
CA PRO A 32 -18.93 4.05 0.84
C PRO A 32 -20.00 3.25 0.10
N GLU A 33 -20.98 3.90 -0.52
CA GLU A 33 -22.10 3.25 -1.21
C GLU A 33 -21.62 2.50 -2.47
N ASN A 34 -20.71 3.10 -3.24
CA ASN A 34 -20.06 2.43 -4.38
C ASN A 34 -19.29 1.19 -3.90
N THR A 35 -18.62 1.29 -2.76
CA THR A 35 -17.85 0.21 -2.17
C THR A 35 -18.74 -0.96 -1.77
N ILE A 36 -19.84 -0.69 -1.09
CA ILE A 36 -20.81 -1.70 -0.67
C ILE A 36 -21.45 -2.37 -1.89
N ALA A 37 -21.71 -1.62 -2.97
CA ALA A 37 -22.22 -2.19 -4.21
C ALA A 37 -21.22 -3.14 -4.89
N ILE A 38 -19.91 -2.86 -4.82
CA ILE A 38 -18.85 -3.65 -5.47
C ILE A 38 -18.42 -4.86 -4.61
N LEU A 39 -18.23 -4.67 -3.31
CA LEU A 39 -17.67 -5.67 -2.40
C LEU A 39 -18.74 -6.40 -1.57
N GLY A 40 -19.99 -5.94 -1.64
CA GLY A 40 -21.08 -6.42 -0.80
C GLY A 40 -21.07 -5.79 0.60
N LYS A 41 -21.85 -6.41 1.49
CA LYS A 41 -22.01 -5.95 2.87
C LYS A 41 -20.69 -6.09 3.65
N PRO A 42 -20.19 -5.03 4.30
CA PRO A 42 -19.00 -5.11 5.13
C PRO A 42 -19.28 -5.91 6.41
N GLU A 43 -18.23 -6.51 6.95
CA GLU A 43 -18.24 -7.16 8.27
C GLU A 43 -18.44 -6.10 9.38
N ALA A 44 -17.84 -4.92 9.20
CA ALA A 44 -18.05 -3.78 10.08
C ALA A 44 -18.09 -2.46 9.31
N ASP A 45 -19.00 -1.58 9.70
CA ASP A 45 -19.09 -0.17 9.29
C ASP A 45 -19.08 0.67 10.57
N LYS A 46 -18.00 1.41 10.81
CA LYS A 46 -17.80 2.16 12.06
C LYS A 46 -17.06 3.47 11.84
N THR A 47 -17.18 4.37 12.80
CA THR A 47 -16.43 5.63 12.82
C THR A 47 -15.19 5.47 13.70
N ASP A 48 -14.02 5.37 13.09
CA ASP A 48 -12.76 5.10 13.80
C ASP A 48 -11.54 5.74 13.10
N SER A 49 -10.43 5.88 13.82
CA SER A 49 -9.13 6.23 13.25
C SER A 49 -8.54 5.06 12.46
N PHE A 50 -7.67 5.30 11.49
CA PHE A 50 -6.82 4.27 10.87
C PHE A 50 -5.35 4.59 11.10
N ARG A 51 -4.49 3.58 10.98
CA ARG A 51 -3.04 3.74 11.12
C ARG A 51 -2.42 3.82 9.75
N VAL A 52 -1.67 4.87 9.48
CA VAL A 52 -0.68 4.87 8.40
C VAL A 52 0.62 4.42 9.02
N TYR A 53 1.29 3.41 8.47
CA TYR A 53 2.52 2.93 9.11
C TYR A 53 3.74 3.75 8.65
N LYS A 54 4.72 3.92 9.54
CA LYS A 54 6.13 4.33 9.29
C LYS A 54 6.42 5.70 8.66
N ILE A 55 5.72 6.07 7.61
CA ILE A 55 5.81 7.35 6.91
C ILE A 55 4.78 8.35 7.45
N GLU A 56 4.38 8.20 8.71
CA GLU A 56 3.35 9.03 9.33
C GLU A 56 3.69 10.52 9.32
N ASP A 57 4.97 10.86 9.43
CA ASP A 57 5.46 12.25 9.36
C ASP A 57 5.21 12.89 7.97
N TRP A 58 4.92 12.08 6.94
CA TRP A 58 4.54 12.58 5.62
C TRP A 58 3.07 13.00 5.55
N PHE A 59 2.28 12.69 6.57
CA PHE A 59 0.85 12.98 6.61
C PHE A 59 0.55 13.98 7.72
N THR A 60 -0.55 14.70 7.58
CA THR A 60 -0.97 15.65 8.61
C THR A 60 -1.20 14.91 9.93
N LYS A 61 -0.81 15.53 11.06
CA LYS A 61 -1.07 14.94 12.40
C LYS A 61 -2.55 14.60 12.62
N SER A 62 -3.43 15.39 12.01
CA SER A 62 -4.88 15.23 12.04
C SER A 62 -5.37 13.89 11.50
N ILE A 63 -4.59 13.16 10.69
CA ILE A 63 -5.00 11.85 10.17
C ILE A 63 -5.31 10.84 11.29
N ARG A 64 -4.58 10.92 12.41
CA ARG A 64 -4.74 10.02 13.56
C ARG A 64 -5.86 10.45 14.50
N GLU A 65 -6.05 11.76 14.62
CA GLU A 65 -7.01 12.37 15.55
C GLU A 65 -8.42 12.34 14.97
N LYS A 66 -8.53 12.53 13.64
CA LYS A 66 -9.80 12.46 12.93
C LYS A 66 -10.36 11.04 12.98
N LYS A 67 -11.67 10.98 13.20
CA LYS A 67 -12.45 9.74 13.05
C LYS A 67 -13.02 9.68 11.65
N TRP A 68 -12.81 8.56 10.98
CA TRP A 68 -13.18 8.31 9.60
C TRP A 68 -14.27 7.25 9.57
N ARG A 69 -15.18 7.31 8.59
CA ARG A 69 -16.06 6.16 8.34
C ARG A 69 -15.17 5.04 7.78
N ARG A 70 -15.20 3.87 8.41
CA ARG A 70 -14.32 2.74 8.12
C ARG A 70 -15.14 1.51 7.85
N LEU A 71 -14.95 0.95 6.65
CA LEU A 71 -15.52 -0.32 6.24
C LEU A 71 -14.45 -1.41 6.37
N GLU A 72 -14.79 -2.52 7.01
CA GLU A 72 -13.92 -3.68 7.11
C GLU A 72 -14.57 -4.90 6.47
N TYR A 73 -13.76 -5.62 5.70
CA TYR A 73 -14.12 -6.86 5.05
C TYR A 73 -13.13 -7.95 5.47
N LYS A 74 -13.61 -9.18 5.62
CA LYS A 74 -12.79 -10.36 5.90
C LYS A 74 -12.96 -11.38 4.78
N ASN A 75 -11.93 -12.19 4.56
CA ASN A 75 -11.96 -13.28 3.59
C ASN A 75 -12.33 -12.83 2.16
N VAL A 76 -11.93 -11.63 1.77
CA VAL A 76 -12.04 -11.18 0.37
C VAL A 76 -11.09 -12.04 -0.47
N GLU A 77 -11.46 -12.38 -1.71
CA GLU A 77 -10.57 -13.15 -2.59
C GLU A 77 -9.16 -12.52 -2.67
N GLY A 78 -8.13 -13.30 -2.32
CA GLY A 78 -6.73 -12.87 -2.24
C GLY A 78 -6.30 -12.24 -0.90
N PHE A 79 -7.24 -11.86 -0.03
CA PHE A 79 -6.97 -11.07 1.18
C PHE A 79 -7.67 -11.62 2.42
N ASP A 80 -6.94 -11.70 3.53
CA ASP A 80 -7.55 -12.06 4.83
C ASP A 80 -8.42 -10.92 5.36
N LYS A 81 -7.97 -9.68 5.12
CA LYS A 81 -8.66 -8.47 5.56
C LYS A 81 -8.48 -7.35 4.55
N VAL A 82 -9.54 -6.57 4.38
CA VAL A 82 -9.50 -5.29 3.68
C VAL A 82 -10.12 -4.22 4.57
N ILE A 83 -9.46 -3.08 4.68
CA ILE A 83 -9.95 -1.91 5.41
C ILE A 83 -10.01 -0.74 4.45
N LEU A 84 -11.14 -0.04 4.44
CA LEU A 84 -11.36 1.14 3.62
C LEU A 84 -11.76 2.27 4.54
N ALA A 85 -11.15 3.45 4.40
CA ALA A 85 -11.53 4.62 5.18
C ALA A 85 -11.96 5.78 4.28
N PHE A 86 -12.99 6.48 4.74
CA PHE A 86 -13.68 7.51 3.99
C PHE A 86 -13.78 8.78 4.82
N ASP A 87 -13.58 9.91 4.13
CA ASP A 87 -14.17 11.18 4.54
C ASP A 87 -15.60 11.22 3.98
N THR A 88 -15.83 11.98 2.91
CA THR A 88 -16.95 11.77 1.99
C THR A 88 -16.60 10.75 0.89
N LYS A 89 -15.32 10.66 0.54
CA LYS A 89 -14.78 9.78 -0.50
C LYS A 89 -13.66 8.91 0.07
N LEU A 90 -13.30 7.86 -0.67
CA LEU A 90 -12.27 6.90 -0.31
C LEU A 90 -10.91 7.60 -0.25
N VAL A 91 -10.29 7.61 0.92
CA VAL A 91 -8.97 8.24 1.12
C VAL A 91 -7.90 7.24 1.50
N PHE A 92 -8.29 6.00 1.83
CA PHE A 92 -7.39 4.98 2.34
C PHE A 92 -7.92 3.58 2.03
N ILE A 93 -7.01 2.73 1.58
CA ILE A 93 -7.21 1.29 1.40
C ILE A 93 -6.06 0.58 2.11
N GLU A 94 -6.36 -0.38 2.98
CA GLU A 94 -5.39 -1.35 3.48
C GLU A 94 -5.81 -2.74 3.05
N LEU A 95 -4.87 -3.44 2.43
CA LEU A 95 -5.00 -4.78 1.91
C LEU A 95 -4.08 -5.70 2.70
N ASN A 96 -4.62 -6.72 3.35
CA ASN A 96 -3.83 -7.74 4.05
C ASN A 96 -3.86 -9.03 3.23
N PRO A 97 -2.89 -9.24 2.31
CA PRO A 97 -2.91 -10.36 1.38
C PRO A 97 -2.61 -11.68 2.10
N LYS A 98 -3.22 -12.77 1.62
CA LYS A 98 -2.93 -14.12 2.14
C LYS A 98 -1.49 -14.54 1.87
N LYS A 99 -1.03 -14.29 0.64
CA LYS A 99 0.34 -14.51 0.17
C LYS A 99 0.60 -13.51 -0.95
N LEU A 100 1.63 -12.69 -0.81
CA LEU A 100 2.04 -11.75 -1.85
C LEU A 100 3.55 -11.53 -1.78
N ASP A 101 4.22 -11.77 -2.89
CA ASP A 101 5.63 -11.48 -3.06
C ASP A 101 5.84 -9.98 -3.27
N PRO A 102 6.76 -9.34 -2.54
CA PRO A 102 6.99 -7.90 -2.68
C PRO A 102 7.49 -7.49 -4.08
N ASP A 103 8.19 -8.38 -4.79
CA ASP A 103 8.71 -8.12 -6.14
C ASP A 103 7.61 -7.92 -7.20
N VAL A 104 6.41 -8.42 -6.94
CA VAL A 104 5.30 -8.25 -7.89
C VAL A 104 4.67 -6.85 -7.80
N LEU A 105 4.97 -6.07 -6.76
CA LEU A 105 4.31 -4.78 -6.51
C LEU A 105 4.60 -3.76 -7.61
N GLU A 106 5.84 -3.66 -8.07
CA GLU A 106 6.22 -2.72 -9.12
C GLU A 106 5.49 -3.04 -10.43
N ASN A 107 5.49 -4.31 -10.84
CA ASN A 107 4.76 -4.74 -12.04
C ASN A 107 3.24 -4.60 -11.88
N ALA A 108 2.70 -4.90 -10.70
CA ALA A 108 1.28 -4.80 -10.41
C ALA A 108 0.77 -3.36 -10.51
N TYR A 109 1.56 -2.37 -10.09
CA TYR A 109 1.15 -0.97 -10.03
C TYR A 109 1.79 -0.05 -11.08
N GLY A 110 2.77 -0.55 -11.85
CA GLY A 110 3.50 0.23 -12.85
C GLY A 110 4.28 1.41 -12.26
N VAL A 111 4.69 1.33 -10.98
CA VAL A 111 5.47 2.36 -10.29
C VAL A 111 6.60 1.73 -9.48
N PRO A 112 7.79 2.36 -9.46
CA PRO A 112 8.94 1.81 -8.74
C PRO A 112 8.73 1.91 -7.23
N PHE A 113 9.03 0.82 -6.52
CA PHE A 113 9.04 0.79 -5.06
C PHE A 113 10.45 1.07 -4.54
N THR A 114 10.54 1.62 -3.32
CA THR A 114 11.80 1.89 -2.65
C THR A 114 11.72 1.38 -1.22
N ALA A 115 12.76 0.67 -0.78
CA ALA A 115 12.87 0.21 0.59
C ALA A 115 13.13 1.37 1.55
N THR A 116 12.50 1.32 2.73
CA THR A 116 12.74 2.25 3.82
C THR A 116 12.73 1.54 5.17
N PHE A 117 13.57 2.04 6.08
CA PHE A 117 13.87 1.41 7.36
C PHE A 117 13.60 2.37 8.52
N ASP A 118 13.39 1.81 9.72
CA ASP A 118 13.26 2.60 10.93
C ASP A 118 14.50 3.49 11.17
N LYS A 119 14.29 4.69 11.72
CA LYS A 119 15.40 5.52 12.23
C LYS A 119 16.13 4.75 13.33
N PHE A 120 15.39 4.03 14.17
CA PHE A 120 15.98 3.15 15.19
C PHE A 120 16.76 2.00 14.56
N GLU A 121 16.19 1.31 13.58
CA GLU A 121 16.86 0.22 12.84
C GLU A 121 18.12 0.72 12.11
N ARG A 122 18.05 1.90 11.47
CA ARG A 122 19.21 2.57 10.87
C ARG A 122 20.28 2.93 11.89
N ALA A 123 19.89 3.29 13.11
CA ALA A 123 20.83 3.61 14.18
C ALA A 123 21.49 2.35 14.77
N LEU A 124 20.76 1.23 14.85
CA LEU A 124 21.30 -0.06 15.29
C LEU A 124 22.19 -0.72 14.24
N ASN A 125 21.88 -0.52 12.96
CA ASN A 125 22.56 -1.17 11.83
C ASN A 125 23.09 -0.17 10.78
N PRO A 126 23.96 0.80 11.17
CA PRO A 126 24.39 1.88 10.28
C PRO A 126 25.21 1.41 9.07
N GLY A 127 25.86 0.24 9.16
CA GLY A 127 26.62 -0.35 8.06
C GLY A 127 25.76 -1.06 7.00
N ASN A 128 24.50 -1.40 7.30
CA ASN A 128 23.64 -2.17 6.39
C ASN A 128 22.82 -1.28 5.43
N VAL A 129 22.84 0.03 5.64
CA VAL A 129 22.07 1.03 4.88
C VAL A 129 23.06 1.98 4.22
N GLY A 130 23.66 1.54 3.12
CA GLY A 130 24.64 2.33 2.38
C GLY A 130 24.03 3.66 1.92
N ARG A 131 24.59 4.78 2.39
CA ARG A 131 24.17 6.13 1.98
C ARG A 131 24.49 6.45 0.51
N ASP A 132 25.37 5.69 -0.14
CA ASP A 132 25.94 6.07 -1.45
C ASP A 132 25.76 5.05 -2.60
N SER A 133 25.21 3.85 -2.37
CA SER A 133 25.14 2.80 -3.41
C SER A 133 23.73 2.44 -3.88
N GLY A 134 22.68 2.95 -3.23
CA GLY A 134 21.31 2.51 -3.51
C GLY A 134 21.05 1.02 -3.21
N ARG A 135 21.98 0.35 -2.51
CA ARG A 135 21.91 -1.08 -2.17
C ARG A 135 21.79 -1.27 -0.67
N VAL A 136 20.81 -2.05 -0.26
CA VAL A 136 20.60 -2.52 1.10
C VAL A 136 21.44 -3.78 1.27
N GLN A 137 22.40 -3.75 2.19
CA GLN A 137 23.26 -4.91 2.43
C GLN A 137 22.51 -6.00 3.21
N SER A 138 21.51 -5.64 4.02
CA SER A 138 20.67 -6.59 4.76
C SER A 138 19.31 -6.00 5.08
N TYR A 139 18.24 -6.76 4.79
CA TYR A 139 16.87 -6.42 5.17
C TYR A 139 16.56 -6.91 6.60
N PRO A 140 15.97 -6.07 7.46
CA PRO A 140 15.53 -6.48 8.79
C PRO A 140 14.33 -7.43 8.70
N VAL A 141 13.97 -8.05 9.84
CA VAL A 141 12.83 -8.99 9.94
C VAL A 141 11.51 -8.34 9.51
N PHE A 142 11.37 -7.03 9.69
CA PHE A 142 10.25 -6.27 9.17
C PHE A 142 10.73 -4.94 8.60
N TYR A 143 10.40 -4.67 7.34
CA TYR A 143 10.74 -3.43 6.66
C TYR A 143 9.58 -2.94 5.81
N TYR A 144 9.78 -1.80 5.16
CA TYR A 144 8.74 -1.14 4.38
C TYR A 144 9.22 -0.91 2.96
N LEU A 145 8.33 -1.06 2.02
CA LEU A 145 8.48 -0.58 0.65
C LEU A 145 7.47 0.55 0.44
N TYR A 146 7.87 1.61 -0.25
CA TYR A 146 6.94 2.67 -0.63
C TYR A 146 7.10 3.07 -2.08
N ALA A 147 6.01 3.54 -2.68
CA ALA A 147 6.02 4.20 -3.99
C ALA A 147 5.15 5.47 -3.91
N LYS A 148 5.53 6.50 -4.66
CA LYS A 148 4.75 7.75 -4.77
C LYS A 148 4.19 7.86 -6.18
N ALA A 149 2.88 7.99 -6.28
CA ALA A 149 2.17 8.25 -7.52
C ALA A 149 1.56 9.67 -7.51
N PRO A 150 0.97 10.17 -8.60
CA PRO A 150 0.36 11.51 -8.62
C PRO A 150 -0.77 11.70 -7.59
N LYS A 151 -1.61 10.69 -7.37
CA LYS A 151 -2.78 10.76 -6.48
C LYS A 151 -2.65 9.95 -5.19
N SER A 152 -1.75 8.97 -5.13
CA SER A 152 -1.63 8.06 -4.00
C SER A 152 -0.17 7.85 -3.56
N ILE A 153 -0.01 7.48 -2.30
CA ILE A 153 1.19 6.82 -1.78
C ILE A 153 0.84 5.35 -1.56
N LEU A 154 1.72 4.47 -2.04
CA LEU A 154 1.65 3.04 -1.76
C LEU A 154 2.69 2.72 -0.70
N LEU A 155 2.30 1.95 0.30
CA LEU A 155 3.17 1.52 1.37
C LEU A 155 2.92 0.06 1.69
N ALA A 156 3.91 -0.80 1.47
CA ALA A 156 3.86 -2.20 1.85
C ALA A 156 4.69 -2.43 3.11
N GLY A 157 4.12 -3.09 4.12
CA GLY A 157 4.87 -3.70 5.20
C GLY A 157 5.29 -5.10 4.81
N VAL A 158 6.59 -5.41 4.90
CA VAL A 158 7.15 -6.69 4.46
C VAL A 158 7.77 -7.42 5.66
N GLY A 159 7.29 -8.63 5.91
CA GLY A 159 7.85 -9.55 6.87
C GLY A 159 8.89 -10.47 6.22
N ASN A 160 10.13 -10.40 6.69
CA ASN A 160 11.24 -11.25 6.31
C ASN A 160 11.58 -12.22 7.46
N SER A 161 10.84 -13.32 7.54
CA SER A 161 11.03 -14.38 8.54
C SER A 161 11.97 -15.51 8.08
N SER A 162 12.90 -15.23 7.17
CA SER A 162 13.90 -16.22 6.73
C SER A 162 14.78 -16.68 7.90
N ILE A 163 15.21 -17.95 7.90
CA ILE A 163 16.06 -18.52 8.95
C ILE A 163 17.37 -17.70 9.14
N GLY A 164 17.86 -17.04 8.08
CA GLY A 164 18.98 -16.11 8.15
C GLY A 164 18.70 -14.83 8.94
N SER A 165 17.48 -14.27 8.87
CA SER A 165 17.09 -13.07 9.64
C SER A 165 16.87 -13.36 11.13
N LEU A 166 16.50 -14.59 11.48
CA LEU A 166 16.30 -15.05 12.86
C LEU A 166 17.59 -15.48 13.59
N LEU A 167 18.61 -15.95 12.86
CA LEU A 167 19.88 -16.44 13.43
C LEU A 167 21.03 -15.44 13.32
N GLY A 168 20.76 -14.17 12.98
CA GLY A 168 21.79 -13.14 12.80
C GLY A 168 22.75 -13.43 11.65
N ALA A 169 22.38 -14.30 10.70
CA ALA A 169 23.26 -14.78 9.64
C ALA A 169 22.94 -14.10 8.31
N LYS A 170 23.86 -13.20 7.92
CA LYS A 170 24.19 -12.69 6.57
C LYS A 170 23.01 -12.24 5.68
N ALA A 171 22.92 -10.91 5.57
CA ALA A 171 22.84 -10.18 4.30
C ALA A 171 22.31 -10.98 3.10
N ILE A 172 21.00 -10.86 2.84
CA ILE A 172 20.47 -11.16 1.51
C ILE A 172 20.80 -9.93 0.67
N ASN A 173 21.72 -10.07 -0.29
CA ASN A 173 22.07 -9.02 -1.23
C ASN A 173 20.84 -8.64 -2.08
N ASP A 174 20.71 -7.34 -2.39
CA ASP A 174 19.68 -6.76 -3.27
C ASP A 174 19.65 -7.34 -4.71
N ASP A 175 20.61 -8.19 -5.09
CA ASP A 175 20.75 -8.71 -6.45
C ASP A 175 19.62 -9.71 -6.85
N VAL A 176 18.69 -10.04 -5.94
CA VAL A 176 17.61 -11.05 -6.16
C VAL A 176 16.19 -10.48 -5.92
N GLY A 177 16.05 -9.19 -5.62
CA GLY A 177 14.75 -8.56 -5.29
C GLY A 177 14.53 -8.37 -3.78
N TYR A 178 13.28 -8.11 -3.39
CA TYR A 178 12.86 -7.81 -2.02
C TYR A 178 12.56 -9.10 -1.23
N PRO A 179 13.32 -9.44 -0.17
CA PRO A 179 13.12 -10.68 0.55
C PRO A 179 11.91 -10.63 1.51
N GLY A 180 11.07 -11.68 1.49
CA GLY A 180 10.00 -11.87 2.47
C GLY A 180 8.62 -11.94 1.83
N LYS A 181 7.59 -11.59 2.62
CA LYS A 181 6.19 -11.55 2.16
C LYS A 181 5.54 -10.25 2.61
N VAL A 182 4.68 -9.69 1.75
CA VAL A 182 3.88 -8.51 2.09
C VAL A 182 2.87 -8.90 3.16
N ALA A 183 2.95 -8.27 4.34
CA ALA A 183 2.01 -8.43 5.43
C ALA A 183 0.77 -7.54 5.23
N TYR A 184 0.98 -6.35 4.69
CA TYR A 184 -0.08 -5.44 4.27
C TYR A 184 0.41 -4.48 3.19
N LEU A 185 -0.52 -3.97 2.40
CA LEU A 185 -0.32 -2.89 1.44
C LEU A 185 -1.35 -1.79 1.70
N GLN A 186 -0.87 -0.57 1.95
CA GLN A 186 -1.69 0.61 2.09
C GLN A 186 -1.63 1.44 0.80
N ILE A 187 -2.79 1.91 0.33
CA ILE A 187 -2.94 2.91 -0.72
C ILE A 187 -3.60 4.13 -0.08
N ILE A 188 -2.88 5.25 -0.05
CA ILE A 188 -3.23 6.40 0.78
C ILE A 188 -3.36 7.62 -0.13
N SER A 189 -4.42 8.40 0.04
CA SER A 189 -4.62 9.66 -0.71
C SER A 189 -3.51 10.67 -0.41
N ARG A 190 -3.00 11.31 -1.47
CA ARG A 190 -2.06 12.43 -1.34
C ARG A 190 -2.71 13.75 -0.93
N THR A 191 -4.04 13.78 -0.81
CA THR A 191 -4.75 14.90 -0.16
C THR A 191 -4.48 14.94 1.34
N LEU A 192 -4.05 13.82 1.93
CA LEU A 192 -3.71 13.69 3.34
C LEU A 192 -2.22 13.99 3.64
N GLU A 193 -1.40 14.23 2.60
CA GLU A 193 0.01 14.58 2.79
C GLU A 193 0.15 15.86 3.61
N ASN A 194 1.14 15.89 4.48
CA ASN A 194 1.56 17.09 5.15
C ASN A 194 2.13 18.07 4.11
N ARG A 195 1.49 19.23 4.02
CA ARG A 195 1.88 20.34 3.12
C ARG A 195 2.30 21.58 3.88
N ASP A 196 2.47 21.49 5.20
CA ASP A 196 2.91 22.59 6.05
C ASP A 196 4.22 23.18 5.53
N GLY A 197 4.27 24.50 5.36
CA GLY A 197 5.43 25.23 4.85
C GLY A 197 5.55 25.27 3.33
N ILE A 198 4.65 24.68 2.54
CA ILE A 198 4.65 24.89 1.08
C ILE A 198 4.25 26.34 0.74
N GLU A 199 3.37 26.94 1.54
CA GLU A 199 2.98 28.35 1.45
C GLU A 199 4.14 29.34 1.61
N THR A 200 5.25 28.97 2.26
CA THR A 200 6.42 29.86 2.41
C THR A 200 7.37 29.84 1.21
N LEU A 201 7.11 28.98 0.23
CA LEU A 201 7.90 28.84 -1.01
C LEU A 201 7.26 29.55 -2.22
N LYS A 202 6.17 30.29 -2.02
CA LYS A 202 5.50 31.12 -3.04
C LYS A 202 5.89 32.58 -2.87
#